data_AF-A0AAV9J4T8-F1
#
_entry.id   AF-A0AAV9J4T8-F1
#
_cell.length_a   1.000
_cell.length_b   1.000
_cell.length_c   1.000
_cell.angle_alpha   90.00
_cell.angle_beta   90.00
_cell.angle_gamma   90.00
#
_symmetry.space_group_name_H-M   'P 1'
#
loop_
_entity.id
_entity.type
_entity.pdbx_description
1 polymer ?
#
loop_
_entity_poly.entity_id
_entity_poly.type
_entity_poly.pdbx_seq_one_letter_code
_entity_poly.pdbx_strand_id
1 'polypeptide(L)'
;MAFNDSKAPFQRIPWAAALLAKPNTVCRVPGSRQLKRSGEDSLFAEVLKTPRTIRNCICIYQRPAETDEKIEEVSTLMTVGEGMNGHPQIMHGGIVASILDEGMGVLQSANHEREHLVNVGKGLAQGELPPHGIGSFTVELKIRYLKPVRTPGSLVVTARYVRREGSRKEWIYAEVKQHETHGEDDDGEEIVCATGEALFVQPKASRL
;
A
#
# COMPACT_ATOMS: atom_id res chain seq x y z
N MET A 1 -15.18 -15.38 11.37
CA MET A 1 -13.92 -14.84 11.95
C MET A 1 -13.23 -14.04 10.87
N ALA A 2 -12.72 -12.84 11.20
CA ALA A 2 -11.92 -12.06 10.25
C ALA A 2 -10.63 -12.84 9.90
N PHE A 3 -10.25 -12.85 8.63
CA PHE A 3 -9.02 -13.50 8.18
C PHE A 3 -7.81 -12.68 8.63
N ASN A 4 -6.78 -13.36 9.11
CA ASN A 4 -5.53 -12.70 9.48
C ASN A 4 -4.66 -12.53 8.24
N ASP A 5 -4.40 -11.26 7.91
CA ASP A 5 -3.45 -10.89 6.87
C ASP A 5 -2.08 -11.50 7.20
N SER A 6 -1.49 -12.22 6.24
CA SER A 6 -0.19 -12.86 6.40
C SER A 6 0.49 -13.07 5.05
N LYS A 7 1.77 -13.40 5.06
CA LYS A 7 2.52 -13.72 3.84
C LYS A 7 2.16 -15.06 3.21
N ALA A 8 1.55 -15.98 3.95
CA ALA A 8 1.36 -17.37 3.52
C ALA A 8 0.56 -17.53 2.20
N PRO A 9 -0.52 -16.77 1.95
CA PRO A 9 -1.23 -16.83 0.66
C PRO A 9 -0.37 -16.36 -0.52
N PHE A 10 0.47 -15.34 -0.29
CA PHE A 10 1.34 -14.77 -1.31
C PHE A 10 2.52 -15.66 -1.65
N GLN A 11 3.00 -16.49 -0.72
CA GLN A 11 4.03 -17.50 -1.00
C GLN A 11 3.57 -18.60 -1.97
N ARG A 12 2.27 -18.73 -2.19
CA ARG A 12 1.68 -19.68 -3.16
C ARG A 12 1.47 -19.07 -4.55
N ILE A 13 1.79 -17.79 -4.72
CA ILE A 13 1.64 -17.06 -5.96
C ILE A 13 3.07 -16.79 -6.47
N PRO A 14 3.52 -17.39 -7.60
CA PRO A 14 4.93 -17.38 -8.01
C PRO A 14 5.57 -15.99 -8.05
N TRP A 15 4.94 -15.02 -8.73
CA TRP A 15 5.45 -13.66 -8.82
C TRP A 15 5.55 -12.96 -7.45
N ALA A 16 4.57 -13.19 -6.57
CA ALA A 16 4.55 -12.60 -5.23
C ALA A 16 5.60 -13.25 -4.31
N ALA A 17 5.78 -14.57 -4.43
CA ALA A 17 6.80 -15.32 -3.73
C ALA A 17 8.20 -14.83 -4.13
N ALA A 18 8.43 -14.54 -5.41
CA ALA A 18 9.68 -13.97 -5.90
C ALA A 18 9.97 -12.59 -5.29
N LEU A 19 8.95 -11.72 -5.16
CA LEU A 19 9.10 -10.44 -4.46
C LEU A 19 9.44 -10.64 -2.97
N LEU A 20 8.79 -11.59 -2.30
CA LEU A 20 9.02 -11.90 -0.89
C LEU A 20 10.37 -12.55 -0.61
N ALA A 21 10.95 -13.24 -1.60
CA ALA A 21 12.23 -13.92 -1.49
C ALA A 21 13.44 -13.01 -1.65
N LYS A 22 13.26 -11.75 -2.09
CA LYS A 22 14.35 -10.78 -2.22
C LYS A 22 15.06 -10.60 -0.86
N PRO A 23 16.40 -10.58 -0.81
CA PRO A 23 17.14 -10.37 0.43
C PRO A 23 16.77 -9.01 1.04
N ASN A 24 16.88 -8.88 2.37
CA ASN A 24 16.59 -7.64 3.11
C ASN A 24 15.17 -7.08 2.92
N THR A 25 14.24 -7.89 2.45
CA THR A 25 12.82 -7.50 2.35
C THR A 25 12.18 -7.42 3.72
N VAL A 26 11.68 -6.24 4.07
CA VAL A 26 10.75 -6.05 5.18
C VAL A 26 9.36 -6.42 4.71
N CYS A 27 8.63 -7.21 5.49
CA CYS A 27 7.26 -7.60 5.21
C CYS A 27 6.40 -7.36 6.44
N ARG A 28 5.30 -6.62 6.30
CA ARG A 28 4.39 -6.29 7.41
C ARG A 28 2.94 -6.17 6.94
N VAL A 29 2.01 -6.20 7.89
CA VAL A 29 0.60 -5.87 7.63
C VAL A 29 0.45 -4.35 7.72
N PRO A 30 -0.14 -3.68 6.72
CA PRO A 30 -0.41 -2.24 6.80
C PRO A 30 -1.24 -1.88 8.03
N GLY A 31 -0.94 -0.74 8.66
CA GLY A 31 -1.69 -0.28 9.85
C GLY A 31 -3.18 -0.09 9.58
N SER A 32 -3.55 0.29 8.35
CA SER A 32 -4.92 0.42 7.84
C SER A 32 -5.72 -0.89 7.79
N ARG A 33 -5.05 -2.04 7.95
CA ARG A 33 -5.69 -3.36 8.01
C ARG A 33 -5.99 -3.83 9.42
N GLN A 34 -5.71 -2.99 10.42
CA GLN A 34 -5.95 -3.25 11.83
C GLN A 34 -7.10 -2.38 12.32
N LEU A 35 -8.07 -3.00 13.01
CA LEU A 35 -9.20 -2.26 13.58
C LEU A 35 -8.70 -1.39 14.74
N LYS A 36 -8.98 -0.09 14.65
CA LYS A 36 -8.55 0.89 15.65
C LYS A 36 -9.75 1.36 16.47
N ARG A 37 -9.50 1.66 17.75
CA ARG A 37 -10.55 2.17 18.67
C ARG A 37 -11.12 3.52 18.23
N SER A 38 -10.35 4.32 17.48
CA SER A 38 -10.79 5.60 16.92
C SER A 38 -11.79 5.43 15.76
N GLY A 39 -11.93 4.22 15.19
CA GLY A 39 -12.75 3.97 14.00
C GLY A 39 -12.12 4.40 12.67
N GLU A 40 -10.90 4.96 12.71
CA GLU A 40 -10.14 5.24 11.49
C GLU A 40 -9.80 3.94 10.75
N ASP A 41 -9.56 4.06 9.45
CA ASP A 41 -9.28 2.95 8.53
C ASP A 41 -10.37 1.89 8.41
N SER A 42 -11.57 2.08 8.98
CA SER A 42 -12.69 1.13 8.92
C SER A 42 -13.04 0.66 7.50
N LEU A 43 -12.82 1.49 6.48
CA LEU A 43 -12.94 1.07 5.08
C LEU A 43 -12.02 -0.14 4.76
N PHE A 44 -10.74 -0.09 5.12
CA PHE A 44 -9.77 -1.14 4.82
C PHE A 44 -9.66 -2.22 5.92
N ALA A 45 -9.86 -1.85 7.18
CA ALA A 45 -9.78 -2.75 8.33
C ALA A 45 -11.03 -3.62 8.49
N GLU A 46 -12.18 -3.18 7.97
CA GLU A 46 -13.47 -3.86 8.18
C GLU A 46 -14.24 -4.05 6.87
N VAL A 47 -14.66 -2.97 6.22
CA VAL A 47 -15.58 -3.03 5.04
C VAL A 47 -14.95 -3.82 3.89
N LEU A 48 -13.69 -3.56 3.58
CA LEU A 48 -12.93 -4.24 2.53
C LEU A 48 -12.13 -5.44 3.07
N LYS A 49 -12.37 -5.90 4.31
CA LYS A 49 -11.70 -7.07 4.92
C LYS A 49 -12.64 -8.27 5.04
N THR A 50 -13.03 -8.83 3.89
CA THR A 50 -13.95 -10.00 3.83
C THR A 50 -13.43 -11.05 2.84
N PRO A 51 -13.95 -12.30 2.88
CA PRO A 51 -13.67 -13.31 1.85
C PRO A 51 -13.97 -12.87 0.42
N ARG A 52 -14.90 -11.93 0.25
CA ARG A 52 -15.37 -11.46 -1.06
C ARG A 52 -14.67 -10.17 -1.51
N THR A 53 -14.03 -9.43 -0.62
CA THR A 53 -13.37 -8.15 -0.92
C THR A 53 -11.84 -8.31 -0.91
N ILE A 54 -11.07 -7.54 -0.13
CA ILE A 54 -9.62 -7.72 0.01
C ILE A 54 -9.37 -8.76 1.11
N ARG A 55 -9.11 -10.01 0.70
CA ARG A 55 -8.97 -11.15 1.61
C ARG A 55 -7.68 -11.11 2.42
N ASN A 56 -6.58 -10.77 1.76
CA ASN A 56 -5.25 -10.68 2.36
C ASN A 56 -4.56 -9.43 1.81
N CYS A 57 -3.84 -8.72 2.67
CA CYS A 57 -3.09 -7.52 2.34
C CYS A 57 -1.80 -7.47 3.18
N ILE A 58 -0.65 -7.40 2.51
CA ILE A 58 0.66 -7.15 3.14
C ILE A 58 1.37 -6.06 2.36
N CYS A 59 2.30 -5.36 3.01
CA CYS A 59 3.23 -4.49 2.31
C CYS A 59 4.68 -4.95 2.52
N ILE A 60 5.48 -4.73 1.48
CA ILE A 60 6.89 -5.06 1.43
C ILE A 60 7.70 -3.88 0.92
N TYR A 61 8.93 -3.76 1.42
CA TYR A 61 9.92 -2.80 0.93
C TYR A 61 11.32 -3.28 1.29
N GLN A 62 12.32 -2.77 0.59
CA GLN A 62 13.71 -3.04 0.94
C GLN A 62 14.07 -2.32 2.23
N ARG A 63 14.73 -3.03 3.15
CA ARG A 63 15.21 -2.41 4.39
C ARG A 63 16.13 -1.23 4.03
N PRO A 64 15.76 0.01 4.37
CA PRO A 64 16.61 1.16 4.10
C PRO A 64 17.92 1.07 4.91
N ALA A 65 19.03 1.50 4.32
CA ALA A 65 20.30 1.68 5.01
C ALA A 65 20.18 2.77 6.09
N GLU A 66 21.09 2.84 7.06
CA GLU A 66 21.03 3.87 8.11
C GLU A 66 21.12 5.30 7.56
N THR A 67 21.81 5.47 6.43
CA THR A 67 21.99 6.76 5.74
C THR A 67 20.78 7.21 4.93
N ASP A 68 19.87 6.30 4.60
CA ASP A 68 18.73 6.62 3.73
C ASP A 68 17.74 7.49 4.50
N GLU A 69 17.34 8.64 3.98
CA GLU A 69 16.35 9.46 4.69
C GLU A 69 14.96 8.83 4.63
N LYS A 70 14.67 8.09 3.55
CA LYS A 70 13.34 7.57 3.23
C LYS A 70 13.38 6.16 2.64
N ILE A 71 12.25 5.49 2.76
CA ILE A 71 11.88 4.34 1.94
C ILE A 71 11.35 4.92 0.62
N GLU A 72 12.05 4.64 -0.47
CA GLU A 72 11.73 5.16 -1.80
C GLU A 72 10.52 4.47 -2.44
N GLU A 73 10.34 3.18 -2.16
CA GLU A 73 9.28 2.36 -2.77
C GLU A 73 8.69 1.35 -1.77
N VAL A 74 7.37 1.21 -1.79
CA VAL A 74 6.63 0.16 -1.09
C VAL A 74 5.73 -0.56 -2.09
N SER A 75 5.74 -1.89 -2.04
CA SER A 75 4.79 -2.73 -2.76
C SER A 75 3.75 -3.31 -1.79
N THR A 76 2.48 -3.02 -2.02
CA THR A 76 1.34 -3.55 -1.25
C THR A 76 0.67 -4.65 -2.05
N LEU A 77 0.79 -5.89 -1.58
CA LEU A 77 0.25 -7.07 -2.24
C LEU A 77 -1.14 -7.39 -1.67
N MET A 78 -2.09 -7.68 -2.55
CA MET A 78 -3.47 -8.00 -2.19
C MET A 78 -3.99 -9.23 -2.92
N THR A 79 -4.74 -10.08 -2.22
CA THR A 79 -5.62 -11.08 -2.86
C THR A 79 -7.05 -10.61 -2.77
N VAL A 80 -7.76 -10.60 -3.89
CA VAL A 80 -9.08 -9.96 -4.03
C VAL A 80 -10.15 -10.96 -4.50
N GLY A 81 -11.37 -10.79 -3.99
CA GLY A 81 -12.57 -11.49 -4.45
C GLY A 81 -13.41 -10.67 -5.42
N GLU A 82 -14.60 -11.19 -5.72
CA GLU A 82 -15.58 -10.60 -6.66
C GLU A 82 -16.53 -9.56 -6.04
N GLY A 83 -16.48 -9.36 -4.72
CA GLY A 83 -17.38 -8.47 -3.98
C GLY A 83 -17.15 -6.98 -4.21
N MET A 84 -16.24 -6.63 -5.13
CA MET A 84 -15.85 -5.26 -5.47
C MET A 84 -16.03 -4.98 -6.97
N ASN A 85 -16.81 -5.80 -7.67
CA ASN A 85 -16.97 -5.74 -9.11
C ASN A 85 -17.87 -4.58 -9.54
N GLY A 86 -17.46 -3.84 -10.56
CA GLY A 86 -18.32 -2.89 -11.29
C GLY A 86 -18.97 -3.52 -12.53
N HIS A 87 -18.27 -4.49 -13.13
CA HIS A 87 -18.74 -5.34 -14.23
C HIS A 87 -18.36 -6.80 -13.94
N PRO A 88 -18.94 -7.80 -14.63
CA PRO A 88 -18.56 -9.19 -14.43
C PRO A 88 -17.04 -9.38 -14.48
N GLN A 89 -16.47 -9.87 -13.37
CA GLN A 89 -15.02 -10.14 -13.20
C GLN A 89 -14.10 -8.93 -13.39
N ILE A 90 -14.61 -7.70 -13.22
CA ILE A 90 -13.84 -6.47 -13.31
C ILE A 90 -14.09 -5.63 -12.07
N MET A 91 -13.03 -5.31 -11.33
CA MET A 91 -13.07 -4.45 -10.15
C MET A 91 -13.61 -3.07 -10.51
N HIS A 92 -14.48 -2.53 -9.68
CA HIS A 92 -15.03 -1.19 -9.82
C HIS A 92 -13.90 -0.15 -9.78
N GLY A 93 -13.91 0.83 -10.70
CA GLY A 93 -12.86 1.84 -10.80
C GLY A 93 -12.67 2.64 -9.50
N GLY A 94 -13.75 2.91 -8.76
CA GLY A 94 -13.67 3.55 -7.44
C GLY A 94 -12.89 2.73 -6.39
N ILE A 95 -12.90 1.40 -6.46
CA ILE A 95 -12.10 0.55 -5.58
C ILE A 95 -10.64 0.56 -6.01
N VAL A 96 -10.37 0.56 -7.31
CA VAL A 96 -9.00 0.72 -7.86
C VAL A 96 -8.42 2.07 -7.41
N ALA A 97 -9.22 3.14 -7.42
CA ALA A 97 -8.84 4.45 -6.88
C ALA A 97 -8.49 4.40 -5.40
N SER A 98 -9.34 3.77 -4.58
CA SER A 98 -9.07 3.60 -3.14
C SER A 98 -7.80 2.77 -2.90
N ILE A 99 -7.55 1.73 -3.70
CA ILE A 99 -6.35 0.89 -3.59
C ILE A 99 -5.07 1.67 -3.96
N LEU A 100 -5.13 2.55 -4.95
CA LEU A 100 -4.03 3.46 -5.28
C LEU A 100 -3.73 4.43 -4.14
N ASP A 101 -4.76 5.10 -3.62
CA ASP A 101 -4.64 6.04 -2.49
C ASP A 101 -4.05 5.34 -1.26
N GLU A 102 -4.59 4.17 -0.91
CA GLU A 102 -4.11 3.34 0.19
C GLU A 102 -2.65 2.94 -0.01
N GLY A 103 -2.26 2.43 -1.18
CA GLY A 103 -0.87 2.04 -1.45
C GLY A 103 0.12 3.19 -1.24
N MET A 104 -0.25 4.40 -1.64
CA MET A 104 0.53 5.62 -1.41
C MET A 104 0.52 6.04 0.08
N GLY A 105 -0.61 5.87 0.76
CA GLY A 105 -0.73 6.04 2.21
C GLY A 105 0.17 5.09 3.00
N VAL A 106 0.30 3.83 2.58
CA VAL A 106 1.22 2.86 3.21
C VAL A 106 2.67 3.32 3.10
N LEU A 107 3.07 3.87 1.94
CA LEU A 107 4.41 4.46 1.77
C LEU A 107 4.63 5.65 2.72
N GLN A 108 3.63 6.54 2.85
CA GLN A 108 3.67 7.66 3.81
C GLN A 108 3.82 7.18 5.25
N SER A 109 3.01 6.21 5.68
CA SER A 109 3.12 5.64 7.03
C SER A 109 4.48 5.02 7.28
N ALA A 110 5.03 4.26 6.32
CA ALA A 110 6.36 3.68 6.44
C ALA A 110 7.45 4.75 6.60
N ASN A 111 7.35 5.86 5.87
CA ASN A 111 8.29 6.96 5.96
C ASN A 111 8.16 7.77 7.26
N HIS A 112 6.94 7.98 7.78
CA HIS A 112 6.74 8.63 9.07
C HIS A 112 7.28 7.80 10.24
N GLU A 113 7.08 6.48 10.20
CA GLU A 113 7.67 5.56 11.18
C GLU A 113 9.20 5.59 11.12
N ARG A 114 9.78 5.61 9.92
CA ARG A 114 11.23 5.74 9.73
C ARG A 114 11.76 7.06 10.31
N GLU A 115 11.14 8.18 9.95
CA GLU A 115 11.54 9.50 10.46
C GLU A 115 11.50 9.53 11.99
N HIS A 116 10.45 8.97 12.59
CA HIS A 116 10.34 8.82 14.04
C HIS A 116 11.49 8.00 14.63
N LEU A 117 11.78 6.83 14.07
CA LEU A 117 12.88 5.97 14.54
C LEU A 117 14.26 6.66 14.44
N VAL A 118 14.50 7.40 13.36
CA VAL A 118 15.72 8.20 13.20
C VAL A 118 15.80 9.29 14.28
N ASN A 119 14.68 9.96 14.58
CA ASN A 119 14.62 10.98 15.62
C ASN A 119 14.81 10.40 17.02
N VAL A 120 14.28 9.20 17.30
CA VAL A 120 14.55 8.46 18.54
C VAL A 120 16.03 8.14 18.67
N GLY A 121 16.67 7.63 17.61
CA GLY A 121 18.12 7.36 17.59
C GLY A 121 18.99 8.60 17.85
N LYS A 122 18.49 9.78 17.48
CA LYS A 122 19.14 11.09 17.74
C LYS A 122 18.77 11.70 19.10
N GLY A 123 17.91 11.06 19.89
CA GLY A 123 17.40 11.61 21.16
C GLY A 123 16.41 12.77 21.00
N LEU A 124 15.85 12.97 19.80
CA LEU A 124 14.89 14.03 19.47
C LEU A 124 13.43 13.61 19.66
N ALA A 125 13.17 12.31 19.83
CA ALA A 125 11.85 11.74 20.07
C ALA A 125 11.93 10.54 21.04
N GLN A 126 10.79 10.08 21.55
CA GLN A 126 10.68 8.91 22.42
C GLN A 126 9.54 7.99 21.98
N GLY A 127 9.63 6.71 22.35
CA GLY A 127 8.62 5.69 22.04
C GLY A 127 8.85 4.97 20.71
N GLU A 128 8.12 3.88 20.48
CA GLU A 128 8.31 3.00 19.32
C GLU A 128 7.59 3.47 18.06
N LEU A 129 6.53 4.27 18.21
CA LEU A 129 5.68 4.75 17.12
C LEU A 129 5.52 6.27 17.16
N PRO A 130 5.32 6.92 15.99
CA PRO A 130 5.02 8.34 15.95
C PRO A 130 3.73 8.67 16.74
N PRO A 131 3.63 9.87 17.35
CA PRO A 131 2.42 10.31 18.02
C PRO A 131 1.18 10.23 17.10
N HIS A 132 0.05 9.79 17.66
CA HIS A 132 -1.20 9.69 16.92
C HIS A 132 -1.61 11.10 16.44
N GLY A 133 -1.87 11.26 15.14
CA GLY A 133 -2.35 12.53 14.55
C GLY A 133 -1.38 13.28 13.63
N ILE A 134 -0.10 12.87 13.52
CA ILE A 134 0.84 13.45 12.54
C ILE A 134 0.79 12.60 11.26
N GLY A 135 -0.36 12.65 10.60
CA GLY A 135 -0.58 12.02 9.29
C GLY A 135 -0.31 12.97 8.13
N SER A 136 0.01 12.41 6.98
CA SER A 136 -0.07 13.11 5.70
C SER A 136 -1.44 12.86 5.10
N PHE A 137 -2.08 13.89 4.56
CA PHE A 137 -3.42 13.78 3.97
C PHE A 137 -3.35 13.93 2.46
N THR A 138 -4.12 13.13 1.73
CA THR A 138 -4.29 13.24 0.28
C THR A 138 -5.00 14.56 -0.03
N VAL A 139 -4.35 15.43 -0.82
CA VAL A 139 -4.91 16.69 -1.30
C VAL A 139 -5.35 16.58 -2.76
N GLU A 140 -4.59 15.82 -3.55
CA GLU A 140 -4.89 15.56 -4.96
C GLU A 140 -4.57 14.10 -5.27
N LEU A 141 -5.44 13.46 -6.07
CA LEU A 141 -5.21 12.13 -6.63
C LEU A 141 -5.69 12.10 -8.07
N LYS A 142 -4.75 11.94 -9.00
CA LYS A 142 -5.01 11.81 -10.44
C LYS A 142 -4.76 10.37 -10.86
N ILE A 143 -5.77 9.75 -11.48
CA ILE A 143 -5.73 8.33 -11.85
C ILE A 143 -5.86 8.18 -13.36
N ARG A 144 -5.09 7.24 -13.92
CA ARG A 144 -5.26 6.75 -15.30
C ARG A 144 -5.60 5.26 -15.24
N TYR A 145 -6.75 4.89 -15.78
CA TYR A 145 -7.14 3.49 -15.95
C TYR A 145 -6.68 3.01 -17.32
N LEU A 146 -5.79 2.02 -17.34
CA LEU A 146 -5.12 1.54 -18.56
C LEU A 146 -5.70 0.21 -19.02
N LYS A 147 -5.89 -0.74 -18.10
CA LYS A 147 -6.47 -2.06 -18.35
C LYS A 147 -7.39 -2.47 -17.19
N PRO A 148 -8.40 -3.33 -17.42
CA PRO A 148 -9.29 -3.80 -16.35
C PRO A 148 -8.52 -4.56 -15.27
N VAL A 149 -8.84 -4.30 -13.99
CA VAL A 149 -8.37 -5.14 -12.88
C VAL A 149 -9.33 -6.32 -12.74
N ARG A 150 -8.83 -7.53 -13.01
CA ARG A 150 -9.58 -8.79 -12.98
C ARG A 150 -9.81 -9.30 -11.56
N THR A 151 -11.00 -9.86 -11.33
CA THR A 151 -11.43 -10.44 -10.06
C THR A 151 -12.18 -11.76 -10.29
N PRO A 152 -12.08 -12.74 -9.37
CA PRO A 152 -11.14 -12.80 -8.25
C PRO A 152 -9.69 -12.94 -8.74
N GLY A 153 -8.71 -12.58 -7.90
CA GLY A 153 -7.31 -12.66 -8.30
C GLY A 153 -6.35 -12.13 -7.26
N SER A 154 -5.15 -11.77 -7.73
CA SER A 154 -4.14 -11.09 -6.93
C SER A 154 -3.65 -9.85 -7.68
N LEU A 155 -3.18 -8.85 -6.93
CA LEU A 155 -2.62 -7.63 -7.46
C LEU A 155 -1.52 -7.10 -6.54
N VAL A 156 -0.69 -6.21 -7.07
CA VAL A 156 0.28 -5.43 -6.31
C VAL A 156 0.09 -3.95 -6.63
N VAL A 157 0.15 -3.12 -5.60
CA VAL A 157 0.26 -1.66 -5.73
C VAL A 157 1.69 -1.27 -5.41
N THR A 158 2.44 -0.81 -6.39
CA THR A 158 3.80 -0.30 -6.17
C THR A 158 3.73 1.22 -6.08
N ALA A 159 3.96 1.77 -4.89
CA ALA A 159 4.01 3.20 -4.63
C ALA A 159 5.45 3.65 -4.47
N ARG A 160 5.84 4.73 -5.16
CA ARG A 160 7.19 5.30 -5.14
C ARG A 160 7.17 6.80 -4.87
N TYR A 161 8.14 7.23 -4.08
CA TYR A 161 8.38 8.63 -3.84
C TYR A 161 8.80 9.34 -5.13
N VAL A 162 8.29 10.54 -5.37
CA VAL A 162 8.64 11.33 -6.58
C VAL A 162 9.44 12.56 -6.20
N ARG A 163 8.89 13.43 -5.35
CA ARG A 163 9.56 14.68 -4.94
C ARG A 163 8.92 15.31 -3.72
N ARG A 164 9.66 16.22 -3.06
CA ARG A 164 9.16 17.14 -2.03
C ARG A 164 9.03 18.54 -2.60
N GLU A 165 7.98 19.26 -2.22
CA GLU A 165 7.82 20.69 -2.48
C GLU A 165 7.74 21.44 -1.16
N GLY A 166 8.83 22.10 -0.75
CA GLY A 166 8.96 22.69 0.57
C GLY A 166 9.03 21.64 1.68
N SER A 167 8.55 21.95 2.89
CA SER A 167 8.68 21.06 4.04
C SER A 167 7.54 20.07 4.23
N ARG A 168 6.39 20.24 3.55
CA ARG A 168 5.14 19.54 3.90
C ARG A 168 4.41 18.90 2.73
N LYS A 169 4.81 19.15 1.49
CA LYS A 169 4.13 18.64 0.29
C LYS A 169 4.96 17.54 -0.33
N GLU A 170 4.36 16.38 -0.52
CA GLU A 170 5.03 15.21 -1.08
C GLU A 170 4.24 14.67 -2.25
N TRP A 171 4.93 14.46 -3.37
CA TRP A 171 4.37 13.83 -4.54
C TRP A 171 4.75 12.35 -4.55
N ILE A 172 3.75 11.50 -4.70
CA ILE A 172 3.89 10.05 -4.79
C ILE A 172 3.25 9.58 -6.10
N TYR A 173 3.86 8.57 -6.71
CA TYR A 173 3.32 7.87 -7.85
C TYR A 173 3.05 6.41 -7.48
N ALA A 174 1.98 5.83 -7.97
CA ALA A 174 1.69 4.42 -7.76
C ALA A 174 1.14 3.72 -9.00
N GLU A 175 1.33 2.40 -9.06
CA GLU A 175 0.82 1.53 -10.12
C GLU A 175 0.09 0.35 -9.51
N VAL A 176 -1.12 0.07 -10.01
CA VAL A 176 -1.82 -1.20 -9.76
C VAL A 176 -1.44 -2.16 -10.87
N LYS A 177 -0.90 -3.31 -10.49
CA LYS A 177 -0.41 -4.32 -11.43
C LYS A 177 -0.99 -5.69 -11.11
N GLN A 178 -1.26 -6.47 -12.16
CA GLN A 178 -1.63 -7.88 -12.07
C GLN A 178 -0.69 -8.70 -12.94
N HIS A 179 -0.56 -9.99 -12.64
CA HIS A 179 0.13 -10.91 -13.53
C HIS A 179 -0.91 -11.72 -14.30
N GLU A 180 -0.86 -11.67 -15.62
CA GLU A 180 -1.68 -12.49 -16.52
C GLU A 180 -0.84 -13.69 -16.97
N THR A 181 -1.39 -14.90 -16.90
CA THR A 181 -0.72 -16.11 -17.38
C THR A 181 -1.35 -16.54 -18.71
N HIS A 182 -0.51 -16.87 -19.69
CA HIS A 182 -0.92 -17.35 -21.01
C HIS A 182 -0.80 -18.88 -21.16
N GLY A 183 -0.77 -19.62 -20.06
CA GLY A 183 -0.66 -21.09 -20.05
C GLY A 183 -0.20 -21.63 -18.69
N GLU A 184 -0.08 -22.95 -18.57
CA GLU A 184 0.41 -23.61 -17.35
C GLU A 184 1.93 -23.42 -17.14
N ASP A 185 2.68 -23.14 -18.22
CA ASP A 185 4.15 -23.00 -18.24
C ASP A 185 4.62 -21.54 -18.38
N ASP A 186 3.72 -20.56 -18.22
CA ASP A 186 4.05 -19.14 -18.33
C ASP A 186 4.27 -18.52 -16.94
N ASP A 187 5.43 -17.90 -16.74
CA ASP A 187 5.76 -17.14 -15.50
C ASP A 187 4.84 -15.93 -15.29
N GLY A 188 4.07 -15.59 -16.33
CA GLY A 188 3.05 -14.56 -16.34
C GLY A 188 3.62 -13.19 -16.64
N GLU A 189 2.92 -12.44 -17.49
CA GLU A 189 3.28 -11.07 -17.83
C GLU A 189 2.76 -10.11 -16.76
N GLU A 190 3.62 -9.22 -16.26
CA GLU A 190 3.19 -8.11 -15.41
C GLU A 190 2.45 -7.06 -16.25
N ILE A 191 1.19 -6.83 -15.90
CA ILE A 191 0.30 -5.90 -16.57
C ILE A 191 0.00 -4.72 -15.65
N VAL A 192 0.35 -3.51 -16.09
CA VAL A 192 -0.07 -2.27 -15.41
C VAL A 192 -1.53 -1.97 -15.76
N CYS A 193 -2.41 -2.08 -14.76
CA CYS A 193 -3.85 -1.86 -14.91
C CYS A 193 -4.24 -0.40 -14.71
N ALA A 194 -3.62 0.29 -13.75
CA ALA A 194 -3.89 1.69 -13.47
C ALA A 194 -2.68 2.39 -12.86
N THR A 195 -2.58 3.70 -13.06
CA THR A 195 -1.54 4.54 -12.45
C THR A 195 -2.17 5.67 -11.65
N GLY A 196 -1.49 6.12 -10.60
CA GLY A 196 -1.89 7.22 -9.73
C GLY A 196 -0.75 8.20 -9.52
N GLU A 197 -1.04 9.49 -9.59
CA GLU A 197 -0.16 10.58 -9.13
C GLU A 197 -0.90 11.33 -8.04
N ALA A 198 -0.30 11.47 -6.86
CA ALA A 198 -0.95 12.09 -5.72
C ALA A 198 -0.06 13.09 -5.00
N LEU A 199 -0.70 14.15 -4.49
CA LEU A 199 -0.10 15.11 -3.58
C LEU A 199 -0.58 14.84 -2.16
N PHE A 200 0.37 14.55 -1.27
CA PHE A 200 0.17 14.42 0.16
C PHE A 200 0.67 15.67 0.90
N VAL A 201 -0.08 16.10 1.91
CA VAL A 201 0.28 17.27 2.72
C VAL A 201 0.22 16.97 4.21
N GLN A 202 1.32 17.24 4.91
CA GLN A 202 1.36 17.25 6.37
C GLN A 202 0.69 18.52 6.91
N PRO A 203 -0.30 18.44 7.83
CA PRO A 203 -0.93 19.60 8.44
C PRO A 203 0.08 20.48 9.20
N LYS A 204 -0.26 21.76 9.37
CA LYS A 204 0.49 22.61 10.30
C LYS A 204 0.06 22.28 11.72
N ALA A 205 1.01 22.27 12.66
CA ALA A 205 0.76 22.00 14.08
C ALA A 205 -0.33 22.89 14.72
N SER A 206 -0.62 24.06 14.14
CA SER A 206 -1.66 24.99 14.63
C SER A 206 -3.09 24.68 14.14
N ARG A 207 -3.32 23.55 13.47
CA ARG A 207 -4.62 23.17 12.87
C ARG A 207 -5.04 21.72 13.18
N LEU A 208 -4.35 21.07 14.10
CA LEU A 208 -4.74 19.80 14.73
C LEU A 208 -5.34 20.13 16.10
#